data_AF-A0A519ZWK6-F1
#
_entry.id   AF-A0A519ZWK6-F1
#
_cell.length_a   1.000
_cell.length_b   1.000
_cell.length_c   1.000
_cell.angle_alpha   90.00
_cell.angle_beta   90.00
_cell.angle_gamma   90.00
#
_symmetry.space_group_name_H-M   'P 1'
#
loop_
_entity.id
_entity.type
_entity.pdbx_description
1 polymer ?
#
loop_
_entity_poly.entity_id
_entity_poly.type
_entity_poly.pdbx_seq_one_letter_code
_entity_poly.pdbx_strand_id
1 'polypeptide(L)'
;MKNTKHKITGLLAVLALSFSSCDKDFEAINTDPINILETTADKLLAPALVNTLNANMSRNRSFNNELMQVTVAISDGDGSVFRYDFRRTWADYLWNSWYVQLNNFRDIKTLASRPETINTSYQGIALICEAWT
;
A
#
# COMPACT_ATOMS: atom_id res chain seq x y z
N MET A 1 4.69 4.12 -67.19
CA MET A 1 5.04 3.30 -66.00
C MET A 1 5.79 4.07 -64.91
N LYS A 2 6.76 4.96 -65.22
CA LYS A 2 7.48 5.77 -64.20
C LYS A 2 6.56 6.66 -63.34
N ASN A 3 5.60 7.37 -63.95
CA ASN A 3 4.67 8.23 -63.20
C ASN A 3 3.76 7.47 -62.23
N THR A 4 3.35 6.24 -62.56
CA THR A 4 2.56 5.39 -61.66
C THR A 4 3.41 4.91 -60.48
N LYS A 5 4.69 4.58 -60.71
CA LYS A 5 5.63 4.23 -59.64
C LYS A 5 5.83 5.41 -58.68
N HIS A 6 6.04 6.64 -59.17
CA HIS A 6 6.19 7.84 -58.33
C HIS A 6 4.93 8.16 -57.50
N LYS A 7 3.73 7.93 -58.03
CA LYS A 7 2.47 8.07 -57.28
C LYS A 7 2.35 7.05 -56.14
N ILE A 8 2.75 5.80 -56.38
CA ILE A 8 2.75 4.73 -55.37
C ILE A 8 3.81 5.01 -54.29
N THR A 9 5.01 5.47 -54.66
CA THR A 9 6.06 5.83 -53.70
C THR A 9 5.65 7.03 -52.85
N GLY A 10 4.95 8.02 -53.44
CA GLY A 10 4.40 9.16 -52.70
C GLY A 10 3.32 8.75 -51.70
N LEU A 11 2.42 7.83 -52.06
CA LEU A 11 1.37 7.33 -51.16
C LEU A 11 1.94 6.55 -49.97
N LEU A 12 2.97 5.72 -50.21
CA LEU A 12 3.68 4.98 -49.16
C LEU A 12 4.42 5.91 -48.17
N ALA A 13 5.00 7.01 -48.67
CA ALA A 13 5.65 8.00 -47.82
C ALA A 13 4.65 8.72 -46.90
N VAL A 14 3.46 9.05 -47.41
CA VAL A 14 2.38 9.66 -46.61
C VAL A 14 1.84 8.68 -45.56
N LEU A 15 1.67 7.40 -45.91
CA LEU A 15 1.23 6.38 -44.95
C LEU A 15 2.27 6.13 -43.83
N ALA A 16 3.57 6.17 -44.16
CA ALA A 16 4.63 5.99 -43.16
C ALA A 16 4.67 7.17 -42.15
N LEU A 17 4.32 8.38 -42.58
CA LEU A 17 4.23 9.55 -41.71
C LEU A 17 2.98 9.57 -40.83
N SER A 18 1.94 8.80 -41.15
CA SER A 18 0.71 8.73 -40.35
C SER A 18 0.80 7.85 -39.09
N PHE A 19 1.87 7.07 -38.91
CA PHE A 19 2.05 6.19 -37.74
C PHE A 19 2.91 6.77 -36.61
N SER A 20 3.43 7.99 -36.73
CA SER A 20 4.38 8.57 -35.75
C SER A 20 3.74 9.27 -34.55
N SER A 21 2.39 9.27 -34.42
CA SER A 21 1.69 10.18 -33.50
C SER A 21 0.82 9.53 -32.41
N CYS A 22 0.70 8.20 -32.32
CA CYS A 22 -0.28 7.59 -31.40
C CYS A 22 0.16 7.40 -29.93
N ASP A 23 1.46 7.43 -29.62
CA ASP A 23 1.97 7.23 -28.24
C ASP A 23 2.58 8.50 -27.63
N LYS A 24 2.33 9.66 -28.23
CA LYS A 24 2.94 10.92 -27.76
C LYS A 24 2.51 11.20 -26.32
N ASP A 25 3.47 11.12 -25.40
CA ASP A 25 3.34 11.45 -23.98
C ASP A 25 2.34 10.57 -23.19
N PHE A 26 1.92 9.41 -23.71
CA PHE A 26 0.96 8.52 -23.04
C PHE A 26 1.45 8.06 -21.65
N GLU A 27 2.70 7.63 -21.55
CA GLU A 27 3.29 7.22 -20.27
C GLU A 27 3.35 8.39 -19.28
N ALA A 28 3.75 9.59 -19.73
CA ALA A 28 3.87 10.76 -18.87
C ALA A 28 2.50 11.25 -18.35
N ILE A 29 1.46 11.21 -19.17
CA ILE A 29 0.09 11.58 -18.78
C ILE A 29 -0.49 10.56 -17.79
N ASN A 30 -0.14 9.28 -17.93
CA ASN A 30 -0.63 8.22 -17.06
C ASN A 30 0.28 7.96 -15.84
N THR A 31 1.40 8.65 -15.73
CA THR A 31 2.27 8.57 -14.55
C THR A 31 1.73 9.52 -13.49
N ASP A 32 1.42 8.96 -12.31
CA ASP A 32 0.92 9.75 -11.18
C ASP A 32 1.96 10.77 -10.72
N PRO A 33 1.67 12.09 -10.78
CA PRO A 33 2.64 13.12 -10.41
C PRO A 33 2.67 13.42 -8.91
N ILE A 34 1.73 12.87 -8.13
CA ILE A 34 1.52 13.22 -6.72
C ILE A 34 2.01 12.08 -5.81
N ASN A 35 1.71 10.83 -6.18
CA ASN A 35 1.99 9.69 -5.32
C ASN A 35 3.44 9.21 -5.40
N ILE A 36 3.87 8.56 -4.32
CA ILE A 36 5.18 7.91 -4.25
C ILE A 36 5.09 6.59 -5.01
N LEU A 37 5.68 6.54 -6.21
CA LEU A 37 5.73 5.36 -7.07
C LEU A 37 6.77 4.34 -6.60
N GLU A 38 7.86 4.81 -5.98
CA GLU A 38 8.93 3.97 -5.45
C GLU A 38 9.31 4.41 -4.04
N THR A 39 9.55 3.43 -3.16
CA THR A 39 9.87 3.67 -1.75
C THR A 39 11.09 2.85 -1.33
N THR A 40 11.62 3.19 -0.16
CA THR A 40 12.78 2.54 0.45
C THR A 40 12.41 1.99 1.82
N ALA A 41 13.17 0.99 2.27
CA ALA A 41 12.90 0.28 3.53
C ALA A 41 12.83 1.22 4.75
N ASP A 42 13.71 2.23 4.81
CA ASP A 42 13.76 3.24 5.87
C ASP A 42 12.51 4.13 5.92
N LYS A 43 11.94 4.48 4.75
CA LYS A 43 10.72 5.30 4.66
C LYS A 43 9.47 4.54 5.08
N LEU A 44 9.43 3.23 4.86
CA LEU A 44 8.29 2.39 5.25
C LEU A 44 8.30 2.01 6.73
N LEU A 45 9.49 1.85 7.34
CA LEU A 45 9.62 1.26 8.66
C LEU A 45 8.93 2.05 9.77
N ALA A 46 9.23 3.35 9.89
CA ALA A 46 8.68 4.16 10.97
C ALA A 46 7.14 4.27 10.91
N PRO A 47 6.52 4.58 9.75
CA PRO A 47 5.07 4.56 9.63
C PRO A 47 4.45 3.19 9.96
N ALA A 48 5.06 2.09 9.50
CA ALA A 48 4.52 0.76 9.74
C ALA A 48 4.48 0.40 11.23
N LEU A 49 5.56 0.72 11.97
CA LEU A 49 5.62 0.51 13.42
C LEU A 49 4.58 1.35 14.17
N VAL A 50 4.54 2.65 13.88
CA VAL A 50 3.64 3.60 14.56
C VAL A 50 2.18 3.25 14.29
N ASN A 51 1.82 2.94 13.04
CA ASN A 51 0.46 2.60 12.67
C ASN A 51 0.01 1.28 13.31
N THR A 52 0.89 0.27 13.38
CA THR A 52 0.55 -0.99 14.03
C THR A 52 0.34 -0.81 15.53
N LEU A 53 1.22 -0.04 16.20
CA LEU A 53 1.07 0.25 17.62
C LEU A 53 -0.20 1.06 17.92
N ASN A 54 -0.49 2.10 17.13
CA ASN A 54 -1.66 2.94 17.32
C ASN A 54 -2.96 2.15 17.21
N ALA A 55 -3.08 1.29 16.20
CA ALA A 55 -4.26 0.43 16.03
C ALA A 55 -4.43 -0.52 17.23
N ASN A 56 -3.33 -1.08 17.73
CA ASN A 56 -3.32 -1.95 18.90
C ASN A 56 -3.72 -1.22 20.18
N MET A 57 -3.15 -0.05 20.45
CA MET A 57 -3.47 0.73 21.65
C MET A 57 -4.94 1.17 21.64
N SER A 58 -5.43 1.61 20.49
CA SER A 58 -6.84 1.97 20.30
C SER A 58 -7.77 0.78 20.56
N ARG A 59 -7.50 -0.38 19.96
CA ARG A 59 -8.30 -1.60 20.15
C ARG A 59 -8.20 -2.15 21.57
N ASN A 60 -7.00 -2.11 22.17
CA ASN A 60 -6.77 -2.54 23.54
C ASN A 60 -7.64 -1.71 24.51
N ARG A 61 -7.60 -0.37 24.38
CA ARG A 61 -8.36 0.52 25.26
C ARG A 61 -9.87 0.42 25.06
N SER A 62 -10.33 0.26 23.82
CA SER A 62 -11.76 0.30 23.46
C SER A 62 -12.47 -1.05 23.53
N PHE A 63 -11.75 -2.17 23.58
CA PHE A 63 -12.35 -3.51 23.54
C PHE A 63 -11.71 -4.45 24.56
N ASN A 64 -10.42 -4.75 24.41
CA ASN A 64 -9.78 -5.79 25.24
C ASN A 64 -9.81 -5.45 26.73
N ASN A 65 -9.55 -4.19 27.10
CA ASN A 65 -9.54 -3.77 28.50
C ASN A 65 -10.92 -3.84 29.16
N GLU A 66 -12.00 -3.65 28.40
CA GLU A 66 -13.36 -3.82 28.93
C GLU A 66 -13.68 -5.30 29.17
N LEU A 67 -13.32 -6.17 28.22
CA LEU A 67 -13.50 -7.62 28.36
C LEU A 67 -12.64 -8.22 29.48
N MET A 68 -11.44 -7.68 29.69
CA MET A 68 -10.52 -8.09 30.76
C MET A 68 -10.79 -7.38 32.09
N GLN A 69 -11.82 -6.53 32.16
CA GLN A 69 -12.21 -5.77 33.37
C GLN A 69 -11.09 -4.84 33.90
N VAL A 70 -10.20 -4.38 33.04
CA VAL A 70 -9.15 -3.38 33.36
C VAL A 70 -9.73 -1.97 33.36
N THR A 71 -10.70 -1.72 32.47
CA THR A 71 -11.42 -0.44 32.36
C THR A 71 -12.91 -0.70 32.17
N VAL A 72 -13.74 0.29 32.52
CA VAL A 72 -15.18 0.27 32.23
C VAL A 72 -15.59 1.61 31.60
N ALA A 73 -16.46 1.56 30.60
CA ALA A 73 -17.09 2.76 30.06
C ALA A 73 -18.15 3.27 31.03
N ILE A 74 -18.13 4.57 31.33
CA ILE A 74 -19.19 5.23 32.13
C ILE A 74 -20.33 5.58 31.17
N SER A 75 -21.06 4.55 30.74
CA SER A 75 -22.18 4.68 29.81
C SER A 75 -23.25 3.65 30.14
N ASP A 76 -24.51 4.08 30.07
CA ASP A 76 -25.67 3.19 30.16
C ASP A 76 -26.28 2.82 28.81
N GLY A 77 -25.72 3.33 27.71
CA GLY A 77 -26.20 3.08 26.36
C GLY A 77 -25.91 1.67 25.83
N ASP A 78 -26.68 1.28 24.80
CA ASP A 78 -26.46 0.07 24.00
C ASP A 78 -25.09 0.09 23.30
N GLY A 79 -24.60 -1.07 22.89
CA GLY A 79 -23.29 -1.23 22.26
C GLY A 79 -22.12 -1.15 23.23
N SER A 80 -22.36 -1.43 24.52
CA SER A 80 -21.36 -1.41 25.57
C SER A 80 -20.59 -2.73 25.63
N VAL A 81 -19.27 -2.69 25.41
CA VAL A 81 -18.42 -3.89 25.34
C VAL A 81 -18.39 -4.65 26.66
N PHE A 82 -18.33 -3.95 27.79
CA PHE A 82 -18.40 -4.58 29.12
C PHE A 82 -19.73 -5.33 29.38
N ARG A 83 -20.79 -5.07 28.61
CA ARG A 83 -22.07 -5.80 28.65
C ARG A 83 -22.14 -6.92 27.61
N TYR A 84 -21.04 -7.19 26.91
CA TYR A 84 -20.96 -8.12 25.77
C TYR A 84 -21.90 -7.75 24.60
N ASP A 85 -22.30 -6.48 24.50
CA ASP A 85 -23.10 -5.98 23.40
C ASP A 85 -22.19 -5.29 22.38
N PHE A 86 -21.78 -6.04 21.35
CA PHE A 86 -20.97 -5.53 20.26
C PHE A 86 -21.22 -6.29 18.96
N ARG A 87 -20.94 -5.65 17.83
CA ARG A 87 -21.19 -6.20 16.49
C ARG A 87 -19.96 -6.89 15.93
N ARG A 88 -20.15 -7.81 14.99
CA ARG A 88 -19.04 -8.49 14.28
C ARG A 88 -18.08 -7.52 13.58
N THR A 89 -18.58 -6.36 13.12
CA THR A 89 -17.80 -5.33 12.43
C THR A 89 -16.72 -4.67 13.30
N TRP A 90 -16.68 -4.95 14.62
CA TRP A 90 -15.61 -4.47 15.49
C TRP A 90 -14.23 -5.05 15.11
N ALA A 91 -14.18 -6.25 14.52
CA ALA A 91 -12.93 -6.84 14.05
C ALA A 91 -12.34 -6.10 12.83
N ASP A 92 -13.18 -5.48 12.00
CA ASP A 92 -12.80 -4.91 10.71
C ASP A 92 -11.71 -3.85 10.84
N TYR A 93 -11.80 -2.97 11.84
CA TYR A 93 -10.79 -1.92 12.06
C TYR A 93 -9.40 -2.50 12.29
N LEU A 94 -9.27 -3.51 13.17
CA LEU A 94 -7.97 -4.08 13.50
C LEU A 94 -7.43 -4.87 12.31
N TRP A 95 -8.28 -5.67 11.67
CA TRP A 95 -7.92 -6.45 10.48
C TRP A 95 -7.38 -5.54 9.36
N ASN A 96 -8.14 -4.52 8.97
CA ASN A 96 -7.76 -3.61 7.90
C ASN A 96 -6.50 -2.80 8.25
N SER A 97 -6.30 -2.47 9.53
CA SER A 97 -5.09 -1.76 9.96
C SER A 97 -3.86 -2.66 9.93
N TRP A 98 -3.95 -3.89 10.46
CA TRP A 98 -2.84 -4.83 10.57
C TRP A 98 -2.36 -5.34 9.22
N TYR A 99 -3.26 -5.79 8.35
CA TYR A 99 -2.86 -6.42 7.08
C TYR A 99 -2.17 -5.45 6.11
N VAL A 100 -2.50 -4.15 6.20
CA VAL A 100 -1.75 -3.12 5.46
C VAL A 100 -0.32 -3.03 6.00
N GLN A 101 -0.12 -3.03 7.33
CA GLN A 101 1.23 -2.96 7.89
C GLN A 101 2.02 -4.26 7.70
N LEU A 102 1.36 -5.42 7.71
CA LEU A 102 1.97 -6.72 7.39
C LEU A 102 2.57 -6.70 5.98
N ASN A 103 1.85 -6.16 5.00
CA ASN A 103 2.37 -5.97 3.65
C ASN A 103 3.55 -4.99 3.66
N ASN A 104 3.45 -3.86 4.37
CA ASN A 104 4.58 -2.92 4.51
C ASN A 104 5.83 -3.59 5.10
N PHE A 105 5.70 -4.47 6.10
CA PHE A 105 6.83 -5.22 6.67
C PHE A 105 7.44 -6.20 5.66
N ARG A 106 6.62 -6.89 4.87
CA ARG A 106 7.09 -7.75 3.76
C ARG A 106 7.81 -6.96 2.68
N ASP A 107 7.32 -5.75 2.37
CA ASP A 107 7.96 -4.86 1.41
C ASP A 107 9.29 -4.34 1.94
N ILE A 108 9.38 -3.96 3.23
CA ILE A 108 10.64 -3.60 3.89
C ILE A 108 11.66 -4.73 3.74
N LYS A 109 11.26 -5.98 4.04
CA LYS A 109 12.13 -7.15 3.89
C LYS A 109 12.60 -7.31 2.43
N THR A 110 11.69 -7.17 1.48
CA THR A 110 11.99 -7.32 0.04
C THR A 110 12.94 -6.22 -0.44
N LEU A 111 12.66 -4.97 -0.12
CA LEU A 111 13.49 -3.80 -0.44
C LEU A 111 14.88 -3.91 0.21
N ALA A 112 14.94 -4.33 1.47
CA ALA A 112 16.21 -4.53 2.18
C ALA A 112 16.99 -5.77 1.72
N SER A 113 16.42 -6.60 0.83
CA SER A 113 17.08 -7.77 0.25
C SER A 113 17.60 -7.53 -1.17
N ARG A 114 17.28 -6.38 -1.79
CA ARG A 114 17.79 -6.06 -3.12
C ARG A 114 19.29 -5.77 -3.09
N PRO A 115 20.06 -6.12 -4.13
CA PRO A 115 21.52 -5.93 -4.16
C PRO A 115 21.97 -4.49 -3.86
N GLU A 116 21.21 -3.51 -4.35
CA GLU A 116 21.50 -2.07 -4.24
C GLU A 116 21.19 -1.48 -2.85
N THR A 117 20.31 -2.10 -2.08
CA THR A 117 19.78 -1.59 -0.80
C THR A 117 19.90 -2.62 0.34
N ILE A 118 20.85 -3.55 0.22
CA ILE A 118 20.99 -4.65 1.16
C ILE A 118 21.19 -4.15 2.59
N ASN A 119 20.32 -4.58 3.50
CA ASN A 119 20.39 -4.21 4.91
C ASN A 119 19.83 -5.34 5.80
N THR A 120 20.72 -6.10 6.42
CA THR A 120 20.35 -7.25 7.25
C THR A 120 19.59 -6.85 8.52
N SER A 121 19.83 -5.65 9.06
CA SER A 121 19.07 -5.13 10.21
C SER A 121 17.61 -4.90 9.84
N TYR A 122 17.34 -4.27 8.68
CA TYR A 122 15.97 -4.09 8.21
C TYR A 122 15.27 -5.40 7.85
N GLN A 123 16.00 -6.37 7.28
CA GLN A 123 15.45 -7.72 7.07
C GLN A 123 15.05 -8.36 8.41
N GLY A 124 15.91 -8.28 9.43
CA GLY A 124 15.64 -8.82 10.76
C GLY A 124 14.46 -8.13 11.45
N ILE A 125 14.41 -6.80 11.43
CA ILE A 125 13.30 -6.04 12.00
C ILE A 125 11.99 -6.39 11.30
N ALA A 126 11.98 -6.44 9.97
CA ALA A 126 10.81 -6.80 9.19
C ALA A 126 10.31 -8.22 9.51
N LEU A 127 11.20 -9.19 9.67
CA LEU A 127 10.85 -10.56 10.08
C LEU A 127 10.21 -10.62 11.47
N ILE A 128 10.74 -9.85 12.43
CA ILE A 128 10.17 -9.78 13.79
C ILE A 128 8.76 -9.17 13.72
N CYS A 129 8.61 -8.07 12.98
CA CYS A 129 7.32 -7.39 12.83
C CYS A 129 6.30 -8.24 12.07
N GLU A 130 6.71 -8.98 11.04
CA GLU A 130 5.87 -9.94 10.30
C GLU A 130 5.42 -11.10 11.19
N ALA A 131 6.25 -11.57 12.12
CA ALA A 131 5.86 -12.63 13.06
C ALA A 131 4.92 -12.13 14.17
N TRP A 132 5.05 -10.85 14.53
CA TRP A 132 4.25 -10.23 15.58
C TRP A 132 2.87 -9.76 15.12
N THR A 133 2.75 -9.35 13.85
CA THR A 133 1.52 -8.82 13.23
C THR A 133 0.75 -9.93 12.52
#